data_AF-A0AB73N050-F1
#
_entry.id   AF-A0AB73N050-F1
#
_cell.length_a   1.000
_cell.length_b   1.000
_cell.length_c   1.000
_cell.angle_alpha   90.00
_cell.angle_beta   90.00
_cell.angle_gamma   90.00
#
_symmetry.space_group_name_H-M   'P 1'
#
loop_
_entity.id
_entity.type
_entity.pdbx_description
1 polymer ?
#
loop_
_entity_poly.entity_id
_entity_poly.type
_entity_poly.pdbx_seq_one_letter_code
_entity_poly.pdbx_strand_id
1 'polypeptide(L)' 'MTEIQRLICFLESGKRKEISMAEYISLQIRGQKWSERRYRQLLAELSRSQAIPPNYTTQNGQVVRMLKLRTA' A
#
# COMPACT_ATOMS: atom_id res chain seq x y z
N MET A 1 -13.41 -8.30 -2.78
CA MET A 1 -12.05 -8.09 -2.27
C MET A 1 -11.74 -6.61 -2.25
N THR A 2 -11.49 -6.05 -1.07
CA THR A 2 -11.18 -4.62 -0.84
C THR A 2 -9.77 -4.26 -1.33
N GLU A 3 -9.43 -2.97 -1.41
CA GLU A 3 -8.10 -2.55 -1.84
C GLU A 3 -7.02 -2.95 -0.83
N ILE A 4 -7.34 -2.89 0.46
CA ILE A 4 -6.43 -3.34 1.51
C ILE A 4 -6.25 -4.86 1.49
N GLN A 5 -7.29 -5.64 1.18
CA GLN A 5 -7.15 -7.09 1.00
C GLN A 5 -6.24 -7.40 -0.21
N ARG A 6 -6.37 -6.66 -1.32
CA ARG A 6 -5.45 -6.77 -2.46
C ARG A 6 -4.02 -6.43 -2.09
N LEU A 7 -3.82 -5.39 -1.29
CA LEU A 7 -2.50 -5.01 -0.80
C LEU A 7 -1.91 -6.08 0.14
N ILE A 8 -2.71 -6.63 1.06
CA ILE A 8 -2.28 -7.71 1.96
C ILE A 8 -1.86 -8.92 1.14
N CYS A 9 -2.71 -9.41 0.23
CA CYS A 9 -2.35 -10.56 -0.62
C CYS A 9 -1.11 -10.28 -1.47
N PHE A 10 -0.93 -9.05 -1.97
CA PHE A 10 0.28 -8.65 -2.69
C PHE A 10 1.54 -8.76 -1.81
N LEU A 11 1.49 -8.30 -0.56
CA LEU A 11 2.61 -8.34 0.38
C LEU A 11 2.89 -9.76 0.92
N GLU A 12 1.86 -10.59 1.05
CA GLU A 12 1.99 -11.98 1.49
C GLU A 12 2.57 -12.88 0.40
N SER A 13 2.01 -12.80 -0.81
CA SER A 13 2.41 -13.63 -1.96
C SER A 13 3.66 -13.12 -2.68
N GLY A 14 3.99 -11.84 -2.52
CA GLY A 14 5.10 -11.20 -3.20
C GLY A 14 6.46 -11.53 -2.59
N LYS A 15 7.52 -11.36 -3.40
CA LYS A 15 8.91 -11.33 -2.92
C LYS A 15 9.19 -10.14 -1.98
N ARG A 16 8.37 -9.09 -2.06
CA ARG A 16 8.52 -7.85 -1.31
C ARG A 16 7.65 -7.87 -0.07
N LYS A 17 8.27 -7.74 1.11
CA LYS A 17 7.56 -7.63 2.41
C LYS A 17 7.14 -6.20 2.76
N GLU A 18 7.65 -5.23 2.01
CA GLU A 18 7.29 -3.82 2.10
C GLU A 18 7.41 -3.14 0.74
N ILE A 19 6.66 -2.06 0.53
CA ILE A 19 6.66 -1.26 -0.69
C ILE A 19 6.24 0.17 -0.37
N SER A 20 6.73 1.17 -1.11
CA SER A 20 6.19 2.53 -0.95
C SER A 20 4.76 2.62 -1.52
N MET A 21 3.94 3.51 -0.97
CA MET A 21 2.59 3.78 -1.49
C MET A 21 2.62 4.18 -2.97
N ALA A 22 3.58 5.03 -3.35
CA ALA A 22 3.74 5.51 -4.72
C ALA A 22 4.13 4.38 -5.69
N GLU A 23 5.03 3.48 -5.27
CA GLU A 23 5.42 2.35 -6.10
C GLU A 23 4.29 1.32 -6.22
N TYR A 24 3.57 1.04 -5.13
CA TYR A 24 2.39 0.17 -5.18
C TYR A 24 1.34 0.69 -6.16
N ILE A 25 1.01 1.98 -6.08
CA ILE A 25 0.08 2.64 -7.02
C ILE A 25 0.61 2.54 -8.46
N SER A 26 1.90 2.79 -8.68
CA SER A 26 2.53 2.71 -10.01
C SER A 26 2.41 1.30 -10.60
N LEU A 27 2.57 0.26 -9.79
CA LEU A 27 2.36 -1.13 -10.22
C LEU A 27 0.89 -1.40 -10.56
N GLN A 28 -0.04 -0.90 -9.75
CA GLN A 28 -1.47 -1.05 -10.01
C GLN A 28 -1.92 -0.31 -11.28
N ILE A 29 -1.34 0.85 -11.59
CA ILE A 29 -1.59 1.59 -12.85
C ILE A 29 -1.13 0.76 -14.06
N ARG A 30 0.05 0.13 -13.96
CA ARG A 30 0.60 -0.68 -15.07
C ARG A 30 -0.18 -1.98 -15.30
N GLY A 31 -0.66 -2.62 -14.23
CA GLY A 31 -1.32 -3.93 -14.29
C GLY A 31 -2.86 -3.89 -14.32
N GLN A 32 -3.50 -2.79 -13.93
CA GLN A 32 -4.95 -2.66 -13.78
C GLN A 32 -5.45 -1.23 -14.07
N LYS A 33 -6.78 -1.06 -14.13
CA LYS A 33 -7.41 0.27 -14.05
C LYS A 33 -7.34 0.79 -12.61
N TRP A 34 -6.22 1.41 -12.25
CA TRP A 34 -6.14 2.21 -11.02
C TRP A 34 -6.87 3.54 -11.25
N SER A 35 -7.70 3.96 -10.29
CA SER A 35 -8.47 5.20 -10.39
C SER A 35 -8.41 5.97 -9.08
N GLU A 36 -8.67 7.28 -9.15
CA GLU A 36 -8.75 8.16 -7.99
C GLU A 36 -9.73 7.64 -6.93
N ARG A 37 -10.84 7.02 -7.37
CA ARG A 37 -11.80 6.37 -6.46
C ARG A 37 -11.16 5.22 -5.67
N ARG A 38 -10.41 4.34 -6.33
CA ARG A 38 -9.71 3.21 -5.67
C ARG A 38 -8.63 3.71 -4.73
N TYR A 39 -7.92 4.77 -5.11
CA TYR A 39 -6.94 5.42 -4.24
C TYR A 39 -7.58 5.92 -2.94
N ARG A 40 -8.69 6.66 -3.02
CA ARG A 40 -9.43 7.12 -1.83
C ARG A 40 -9.97 5.98 -0.98
N GLN A 41 -10.46 4.90 -1.61
CA GLN A 41 -10.89 3.70 -0.91
C GLN A 41 -9.73 3.06 -0.15
N LEU A 42 -8.57 2.85 -0.79
CA LEU A 42 -7.39 2.32 -0.12
C LEU A 42 -6.95 3.20 1.06
N LEU A 43 -6.95 4.53 0.91
CA LEU A 43 -6.61 5.44 2.01
C LEU A 43 -7.58 5.30 3.20
N ALA A 44 -8.89 5.22 2.93
CA ALA A 44 -9.91 5.05 3.96
C ALA A 44 -9.83 3.67 4.64
N GLU A 45 -9.47 2.62 3.90
CA GLU A 45 -9.28 1.29 4.46
C GLU A 45 -8.00 1.20 5.29
N LEU A 46 -6.91 1.82 4.82
CA LEU A 46 -5.64 1.91 5.56
C LEU A 46 -5.79 2.68 6.87
N SER A 47 -6.64 3.72 6.93
CA SER A 47 -6.84 4.47 8.18
C SER A 47 -7.63 3.69 9.23
N ARG A 48 -8.45 2.72 8.81
CA ARG A 48 -9.28 1.89 9.70
C ARG A 48 -8.61 0.56 10.08
N SER A 49 -7.60 0.14 9.31
CA SER A 49 -6.97 -1.16 9.48
C SER A 49 -5.71 -1.08 10.34
N GLN A 50 -5.54 -2.07 11.21
CA GLN A 50 -4.30 -2.27 11.97
C GLN A 50 -3.31 -3.20 11.25
N ALA A 51 -3.72 -3.83 10.15
CA ALA A 51 -2.88 -4.80 9.44
C ALA A 51 -1.66 -4.13 8.78
N ILE A 52 -1.79 -2.87 8.38
CA ILE A 52 -0.73 -2.07 7.75
C ILE A 52 -0.64 -0.75 8.50
N PRO A 53 0.18 -0.69 9.58
CA PRO A 53 0.29 0.52 10.38
C PRO A 53 0.91 1.67 9.56
N PRO A 54 0.61 2.92 9.92
CA PRO A 54 1.27 4.07 9.31
C PRO A 54 2.79 4.00 9.58
N ASN A 55 3.57 3.87 8.50
CA ASN A 55 5.02 3.86 8.55
C ASN A 55 5.55 4.86 7.51
N TYR A 56 6.46 5.74 7.93
CA TYR A 56 7.02 6.80 7.11
C TYR A 56 8.54 6.77 7.18
N THR A 57 9.19 6.99 6.03
CA THR A 57 10.64 7.06 5.92
C THR A 57 11.02 8.24 5.02
N THR A 58 12.26 8.73 5.14
CA THR A 58 12.78 9.78 4.26
C THR A 58 13.59 9.14 3.13
N GLN A 59 13.19 9.34 1.89
CA GLN A 59 13.92 8.92 0.69
C GLN A 59 14.19 10.14 -0.18
N ASN A 60 15.46 10.40 -0.50
CA ASN A 60 15.88 11.54 -1.32
C ASN A 60 15.33 12.90 -0.82
N GLY A 61 15.26 13.09 0.50
CA GLY A 61 14.71 14.30 1.12
C GLY A 61 13.18 14.40 1.13
N GLN A 62 12.46 13.40 0.61
CA GLN A 62 10.99 13.34 0.62
C GLN A 62 10.49 12.35 1.66
N VAL A 63 9.42 12.70 2.37
CA VAL A 63 8.73 11.79 3.28
C VAL A 63 7.86 10.84 2.46
N VAL A 64 8.13 9.54 2.58
CA VAL A 64 7.46 8.47 1.84
C VAL A 64 6.73 7.55 2.81
N ARG A 65 5.46 7.26 2.50
CA ARG A 65 4.67 6.26 3.22
C ARG A 65 5.06 4.86 2.76
N MET A 66 5.56 4.05 3.68
CA MET A 66 5.84 2.64 3.48
C MET A 66 4.63 1.79 3.87
N LEU A 67 4.31 0.83 3.01
CA LEU A 67 3.26 -0.16 3.22
C LEU A 67 3.95 -1.47 3.61
N LYS A 68 3.74 -1.89 4.85
CA LYS A 68 4.31 -3.11 5.42
C LYS A 68 3.28 -3.74 6.35
N LEU A 69 3.15 -5.06 6.29
CA LEU A 69 2.29 -5.78 7.22
C LEU A 69 2.84 -5.64 8.66
N ARG A 70 1.94 -5.47 9.63
CA ARG A 70 2.29 -5.64 11.04
C ARG A 70 2.72 -7.08 11.24
N THR A 71 3.99 -7.31 11.52
CA THR A 71 4.46 -8.59 12.03
C THR A 71 4.02 -8.70 13.49
N ALA A 72 3.44 -9.85 13.85
CA ALA A 72 3.10 -10.19 15.22
C ALA A 72 4.36 -10.26 16.10
#